data_AF-A0A8T3N8M0-F1
#
_entry.id   AF-A0A8T3N8M0-F1
#
_cell.length_a   1.000
_cell.length_b   1.000
_cell.length_c   1.000
_cell.angle_alpha   90.00
_cell.angle_beta   90.00
_cell.angle_gamma   90.00
#
_symmetry.space_group_name_H-M   'P 1'
#
loop_
_entity.id
_entity.type
_entity.pdbx_description
1 polymer ?
#
loop_
_entity_poly.entity_id
_entity_poly.type
_entity_poly.pdbx_seq_one_letter_code
_entity_poly.pdbx_strand_id
1 'polypeptide(L)'
;MERRLWAAADEPRANSKLKSSEYSVPVLGLIFLRYADHKFARAEQEMAAGGGTGRRRIAKTDYQARGVMYVPESARFAKLLDLPEGADIGRAINDAMRAIEDENEELRDILPRSYSRLENSTLVELLKLLGAISADIEGDAVGKLYEYFLGAFAMSEGQQGGEFFTRKAWFKLAQLSLTLGPRVGA
;
A
#
# COMPACT_ATOMS: atom_id res chain seq x y z
N MET A 1 12.40 11.91 -9.67
CA MET A 1 12.45 10.88 -8.60
C MET A 1 11.67 9.64 -9.02
N GLU A 2 10.54 9.78 -9.75
CA GLU A 2 9.72 8.63 -10.20
C GLU A 2 10.48 7.64 -11.07
N ARG A 3 11.40 8.09 -11.94
CA ARG A 3 12.24 7.19 -12.76
C ARG A 3 13.17 6.29 -11.94
N ARG A 4 13.65 6.74 -10.78
CA ARG A 4 14.52 5.91 -9.90
C ARG A 4 13.72 4.83 -9.19
N LEU A 5 12.49 5.16 -8.83
CA LEU A 5 11.54 4.26 -8.19
C LEU A 5 11.05 3.18 -9.16
N TRP A 6 10.72 3.61 -10.38
CA TRP A 6 10.44 2.68 -11.47
C TRP A 6 11.67 1.85 -11.78
N ALA A 7 12.86 2.44 -11.96
CA ALA A 7 14.10 1.68 -12.24
C ALA A 7 14.51 0.71 -11.11
N ALA A 8 14.32 1.06 -9.84
CA ALA A 8 14.60 0.18 -8.71
C ALA A 8 13.54 -0.93 -8.55
N ALA A 9 12.29 -0.68 -9.00
CA ALA A 9 11.31 -1.74 -9.18
C ALA A 9 11.55 -2.54 -10.47
N ASP A 10 12.17 -1.94 -11.49
CA ASP A 10 12.47 -2.54 -12.79
C ASP A 10 13.71 -3.45 -12.74
N GLU A 11 14.67 -3.18 -11.84
CA GLU A 11 15.88 -3.98 -11.64
C GLU A 11 15.56 -5.42 -11.22
N PRO A 12 14.71 -5.67 -10.20
CA PRO A 12 14.28 -7.01 -9.86
C PRO A 12 13.37 -7.61 -10.95
N ARG A 13 12.60 -6.80 -11.68
CA ARG A 13 11.82 -7.27 -12.85
C ARG A 13 12.76 -7.85 -13.92
N ALA A 14 13.86 -7.18 -14.23
CA ALA A 14 14.84 -7.60 -15.24
C ALA A 14 15.55 -8.90 -14.85
N ASN A 15 15.70 -9.18 -13.55
CA ASN A 15 16.36 -10.38 -13.03
C ASN A 15 15.40 -11.52 -12.63
N SER A 16 14.08 -11.29 -12.60
CA SER A 16 13.09 -12.32 -12.27
C SER A 16 12.56 -13.02 -13.53
N LYS A 17 12.36 -14.34 -13.46
CA LYS A 17 11.70 -15.12 -14.53
C LYS A 17 10.17 -14.88 -14.62
N LEU A 18 9.64 -13.94 -13.83
CA LEU A 18 8.21 -13.69 -13.70
C LEU A 18 7.71 -12.74 -14.79
N LYS A 19 6.45 -12.91 -15.21
CA LYS A 19 5.83 -11.99 -16.18
C LYS A 19 5.69 -10.60 -15.55
N SER A 20 5.76 -9.54 -16.36
CA SER A 20 5.68 -8.15 -15.90
C SER A 20 4.47 -7.87 -14.98
N SER A 21 3.34 -8.56 -15.22
CA SER A 21 2.13 -8.48 -14.40
C SER A 21 2.24 -9.15 -13.03
N GLU A 22 2.95 -10.29 -12.94
CA GLU A 22 3.13 -11.04 -11.68
C GLU A 22 4.00 -10.32 -10.67
N TYR A 23 4.90 -9.45 -11.14
CA TYR A 23 5.74 -8.61 -10.29
C TYR A 23 5.09 -7.25 -9.96
N SER A 24 4.40 -6.65 -10.92
CA SER A 24 3.78 -5.33 -10.74
C SER A 24 2.67 -5.35 -9.69
N VAL A 25 1.86 -6.41 -9.62
CA VAL A 25 0.77 -6.54 -8.66
C VAL A 25 1.26 -6.52 -7.20
N PRO A 26 2.24 -7.35 -6.79
CA PRO A 26 2.87 -7.26 -5.48
C PRO A 26 3.44 -5.88 -5.14
N VAL A 27 4.15 -5.25 -6.08
CA VAL A 27 4.76 -3.92 -5.86
C VAL A 27 3.69 -2.87 -5.60
N LEU A 28 2.62 -2.86 -6.40
CA LEU A 28 1.47 -1.96 -6.20
C LEU A 28 0.83 -2.15 -4.83
N GLY A 29 0.63 -3.40 -4.40
CA GLY A 29 0.09 -3.67 -3.08
C GLY A 29 1.00 -3.17 -1.95
N LEU A 30 2.32 -3.27 -2.08
CA LEU A 30 3.26 -2.75 -1.07
C LEU A 30 3.28 -1.22 -1.04
N ILE A 31 3.14 -0.56 -2.18
CA ILE A 31 2.98 0.91 -2.26
C ILE A 31 1.68 1.31 -1.55
N PHE A 32 0.58 0.61 -1.81
CA PHE A 32 -0.69 0.83 -1.13
C PHE A 32 -0.56 0.64 0.39
N LEU A 33 0.11 -0.43 0.83
CA LEU A 33 0.35 -0.68 2.25
C LEU A 33 1.13 0.47 2.90
N ARG A 34 2.20 0.95 2.25
CA ARG A 34 2.97 2.11 2.72
C ARG A 34 2.10 3.37 2.82
N TYR A 35 1.25 3.61 1.82
CA TYR A 35 0.31 4.72 1.80
C TYR A 35 -0.69 4.66 2.94
N ALA A 36 -1.33 3.50 3.14
CA ALA A 36 -2.30 3.28 4.20
C ALA A 36 -1.67 3.47 5.59
N ASP A 37 -0.50 2.88 5.82
CA ASP A 37 0.27 3.02 7.06
C ASP A 37 0.61 4.49 7.36
N HIS A 38 1.06 5.25 6.36
CA HIS A 38 1.37 6.68 6.50
C HIS A 38 0.12 7.52 6.81
N LYS A 39 -0.98 7.32 6.09
CA LYS A 39 -2.24 8.04 6.38
C LYS A 39 -2.77 7.70 7.77
N PHE A 40 -2.69 6.43 8.17
CA PHE A 40 -3.10 6.01 9.51
C PHE A 40 -2.24 6.66 10.60
N ALA A 41 -0.91 6.64 10.46
CA ALA A 41 0.00 7.26 11.43
C ALA A 41 -0.24 8.77 11.58
N ARG A 42 -0.51 9.49 10.49
CA ARG A 42 -0.89 10.91 10.54
C ARG A 42 -2.20 11.11 11.28
N ALA A 43 -3.20 10.29 11.00
CA ALA A 43 -4.49 10.36 11.70
C ALA A 43 -4.35 10.06 13.20
N GLU A 44 -3.50 9.09 13.58
CA GLU A 44 -3.16 8.82 14.98
C GLU A 44 -2.57 10.05 15.66
N GLN A 45 -1.58 10.68 15.05
CA GLN A 45 -0.92 11.86 15.58
C GLN A 45 -1.89 13.04 15.74
N GLU A 46 -2.72 13.30 14.73
CA GLU A 46 -3.70 14.38 14.75
C GLU A 46 -4.77 14.16 15.83
N MET A 47 -5.24 12.92 16.01
CA MET A 47 -6.22 12.59 17.05
C MET A 47 -5.62 12.59 18.45
N ALA A 48 -4.33 12.23 18.59
CA ALA A 48 -3.60 12.35 19.84
C ALA A 48 -3.34 13.82 20.22
N ALA A 49 -3.00 14.67 19.25
CA ALA A 49 -2.76 16.10 19.44
C ALA A 49 -4.07 16.90 19.66
N GLY A 50 -5.17 16.45 19.06
CA GLY A 50 -6.49 17.09 19.13
C GLY A 50 -7.20 17.01 20.49
N GLY A 51 -6.57 16.40 21.52
CA GLY A 51 -7.02 16.50 22.91
C GLY A 51 -8.49 16.20 23.12
N GLY A 52 -8.92 14.97 22.89
CA GLY A 52 -10.27 14.55 23.27
C GLY A 52 -10.50 14.75 24.77
N THR A 53 -11.42 15.64 25.12
CA THR A 53 -11.83 16.03 26.49
C THR A 53 -12.56 14.92 27.26
N GLY A 54 -12.31 13.65 26.97
CA GLY A 54 -12.94 12.53 27.66
C GLY A 54 -12.15 11.24 27.53
N ARG A 55 -12.27 10.39 28.56
CA ARG A 55 -11.70 9.04 28.69
C ARG A 55 -12.02 8.04 27.54
N ARG A 56 -12.57 8.49 26.42
CA ARG A 56 -12.94 7.64 25.29
C ARG A 56 -11.67 7.27 24.53
N ARG A 57 -11.37 5.95 24.46
CA ARG A 57 -10.31 5.44 23.59
C ARG A 57 -10.71 5.69 22.13
N ILE A 58 -9.75 6.11 21.31
CA ILE A 58 -9.92 6.24 19.86
C ILE A 58 -10.28 4.85 19.33
N ALA A 59 -11.44 4.75 18.69
CA ALA A 59 -11.94 3.54 18.08
C ALA A 59 -11.63 3.55 16.58
N LYS A 60 -11.62 2.36 15.97
CA LYS A 60 -11.51 2.18 14.52
C LYS A 60 -12.43 3.09 13.71
N THR A 61 -13.67 3.26 14.16
CA THR A 61 -14.69 4.11 13.49
C THR A 61 -14.28 5.57 13.41
N ASP A 62 -13.44 6.05 14.33
CA ASP A 62 -12.97 7.44 14.34
C ASP A 62 -11.99 7.69 13.18
N TYR A 63 -11.18 6.69 12.80
CA TYR A 63 -10.34 6.74 11.61
C TYR A 63 -11.18 6.70 10.33
N GLN A 64 -12.14 5.78 10.26
CA GLN A 64 -12.99 5.59 9.08
C GLN A 64 -13.86 6.82 8.80
N ALA A 65 -14.36 7.50 9.84
CA ALA A 65 -15.12 8.75 9.71
C ALA A 65 -14.29 9.89 9.06
N ARG A 66 -12.96 9.81 9.12
CA ARG A 66 -12.03 10.75 8.48
C ARG A 66 -11.55 10.26 7.11
N GLY A 67 -12.11 9.17 6.60
CA GLY A 67 -11.66 8.54 5.36
C GLY A 67 -10.27 7.90 5.52
N VAL A 68 -9.93 7.42 6.71
CA VAL A 68 -8.65 6.76 6.95
C VAL A 68 -8.92 5.28 7.23
N MET A 69 -8.36 4.43 6.38
CA MET A 69 -8.43 2.98 6.52
C MET A 69 -7.72 2.56 7.80
N TYR A 70 -8.31 1.62 8.54
CA TYR A 70 -7.70 1.13 9.76
C TYR A 70 -6.56 0.17 9.47
N VAL A 71 -5.37 0.43 10.02
CA VAL A 71 -4.19 -0.43 9.84
C VAL A 71 -3.86 -1.10 11.18
N PRO A 72 -4.13 -2.40 11.34
CA PRO A 72 -3.84 -3.12 12.58
C PRO A 72 -2.33 -3.17 12.84
N GLU A 73 -1.94 -3.37 14.11
CA GLU A 73 -0.53 -3.38 14.50
C GLU A 73 0.30 -4.41 13.70
N SER A 74 -0.27 -5.59 13.45
CA SER A 74 0.36 -6.67 12.66
C SER A 74 0.63 -6.28 11.20
N ALA A 75 -0.08 -5.29 10.67
CA ALA A 75 0.07 -4.82 9.29
C ALA A 75 0.88 -3.52 9.18
N ARG A 76 1.43 -3.00 10.28
CA ARG A 76 2.24 -1.78 10.26
C ARG A 76 3.52 -1.99 9.48
N PHE A 77 3.84 -1.02 8.63
CA PHE A 77 4.99 -1.12 7.72
C PHE A 77 6.31 -1.32 8.49
N ALA A 78 6.45 -0.64 9.63
CA ALA A 78 7.61 -0.79 10.52
C ALA A 78 7.78 -2.24 11.04
N LYS A 79 6.70 -2.95 11.34
CA LYS A 79 6.76 -4.36 11.81
C LYS A 79 7.26 -5.30 10.73
N LEU A 80 6.85 -5.05 9.47
CA LEU A 80 7.32 -5.84 8.33
C LEU A 80 8.79 -5.58 8.02
N LEU A 81 9.26 -4.35 8.24
CA LEU A 81 10.65 -3.97 8.05
C LEU A 81 11.58 -4.55 9.14
N ASP A 82 11.06 -4.72 10.35
CA ASP A 82 11.77 -5.21 11.54
C ASP A 82 11.68 -6.74 11.73
N LEU A 83 11.20 -7.47 10.72
CA LEU A 83 11.14 -8.93 10.79
C LEU A 83 12.56 -9.53 10.92
N PRO A 84 12.72 -10.59 11.74
CA PRO A 84 14.03 -11.19 11.95
C PRO A 84 14.55 -11.85 10.66
N GLU A 85 15.87 -11.94 10.57
CA GLU A 85 16.52 -12.63 9.46
C GLU A 85 16.06 -14.10 9.41
N GLY A 86 15.71 -14.57 8.21
CA GLY A 86 15.13 -15.91 8.02
C GLY A 86 13.61 -16.01 8.19
N ALA A 87 12.92 -14.92 8.53
CA ALA A 87 11.46 -14.90 8.51
C ALA A 87 10.88 -15.12 7.11
N ASP A 88 9.67 -15.67 7.03
CA ASP A 88 8.90 -15.76 5.78
C ASP A 88 8.22 -14.41 5.51
N ILE A 89 8.91 -13.57 4.73
CA ILE A 89 8.47 -12.21 4.42
C ILE A 89 7.22 -12.23 3.56
N GLY A 90 7.14 -13.16 2.60
CA GLY A 90 5.98 -13.31 1.72
C GLY A 90 4.72 -13.63 2.52
N ARG A 91 4.81 -14.56 3.47
CA ARG A 91 3.70 -14.87 4.39
C ARG A 91 3.35 -13.70 5.28
N ALA A 92 4.33 -13.02 5.87
CA ALA A 92 4.06 -11.89 6.76
C ALA A 92 3.32 -10.75 6.04
N ILE A 93 3.69 -10.44 4.79
CA ILE A 93 2.98 -9.45 3.98
C ILE A 93 1.57 -9.94 3.64
N ASN A 94 1.39 -11.21 3.24
CA ASN A 94 0.06 -11.77 2.99
C ASN A 94 -0.87 -11.66 4.20
N ASP A 95 -0.36 -11.96 5.40
CA ASP A 95 -1.09 -11.89 6.66
C ASP A 95 -1.43 -10.42 7.01
N ALA A 96 -0.52 -9.48 6.77
CA ALA A 96 -0.76 -8.05 6.92
C ALA A 96 -1.87 -7.54 5.99
N MET A 97 -1.85 -7.93 4.70
CA MET A 97 -2.90 -7.55 3.75
C MET A 97 -4.26 -8.08 4.20
N ARG A 98 -4.33 -9.35 4.63
CA ARG A 98 -5.58 -9.94 5.14
C ARG A 98 -6.10 -9.19 6.36
N ALA A 99 -5.22 -8.86 7.31
CA ALA A 99 -5.63 -8.12 8.50
C ALA A 99 -6.19 -6.72 8.16
N ILE A 100 -5.65 -6.06 7.13
CA ILE A 100 -6.22 -4.80 6.63
C ILE A 100 -7.59 -5.04 5.97
N GLU A 101 -7.77 -6.07 5.16
CA GLU A 101 -9.07 -6.38 4.56
C GLU A 101 -10.14 -6.69 5.60
N ASP A 102 -9.80 -7.48 6.63
CA ASP A 102 -10.71 -7.84 7.72
C ASP A 102 -11.19 -6.60 8.49
N GLU A 103 -10.33 -5.58 8.59
CA GLU A 103 -10.66 -4.32 9.24
C GLU A 103 -11.32 -3.31 8.29
N ASN A 104 -11.29 -3.50 6.98
CA ASN A 104 -11.81 -2.51 6.03
C ASN A 104 -12.63 -3.21 4.95
N GLU A 105 -13.95 -3.31 5.17
CA GLU A 105 -14.89 -4.00 4.26
C GLU A 105 -14.81 -3.50 2.81
N GLU A 106 -14.45 -2.23 2.61
CA GLU A 106 -14.24 -1.65 1.29
C GLU A 106 -13.07 -2.27 0.52
N LEU A 107 -12.08 -2.84 1.20
CA LEU A 107 -10.91 -3.49 0.63
C LEU A 107 -11.06 -4.99 0.45
N ARG A 108 -12.21 -5.58 0.80
CA ARG A 108 -12.42 -7.02 0.71
C ARG A 108 -12.15 -7.56 -0.70
N ASP A 109 -11.23 -8.52 -0.78
CA ASP A 109 -10.76 -9.18 -2.01
C ASP A 109 -10.11 -8.23 -3.02
N ILE A 110 -9.59 -7.10 -2.54
CA ILE A 110 -8.87 -6.10 -3.34
C ILE A 110 -7.36 -6.25 -3.18
N LEU A 111 -6.87 -6.56 -1.98
CA LEU A 111 -5.44 -6.55 -1.72
C LEU A 111 -4.79 -7.83 -2.25
N PRO A 112 -3.63 -7.73 -2.93
CA PRO A 112 -2.93 -8.90 -3.43
C PRO A 112 -2.42 -9.75 -2.27
N ARG A 113 -2.49 -11.08 -2.42
CA ARG A 113 -2.07 -12.07 -1.41
C ARG A 113 -1.16 -13.16 -1.98
N SER A 114 -0.43 -12.83 -3.03
CA SER A 114 0.47 -13.75 -3.74
C SER A 114 1.95 -13.45 -3.49
N TYR A 115 2.29 -12.84 -2.35
CA TYR A 115 3.66 -12.42 -2.03
C TYR A 115 4.62 -13.61 -1.84
N SER A 116 4.13 -14.77 -1.38
CA SER A 116 4.91 -16.01 -1.27
C SER A 116 5.44 -16.57 -2.60
N ARG A 117 5.09 -15.96 -3.75
CA ARG A 117 5.66 -16.30 -5.07
C ARG A 117 6.96 -15.55 -5.36
N LEU A 118 7.29 -14.53 -4.57
CA LEU A 118 8.51 -13.75 -4.70
C LEU A 118 9.57 -14.27 -3.74
N GLU A 119 10.83 -14.14 -4.13
CA GLU A 119 11.96 -14.45 -3.27
C GLU A 119 11.98 -13.51 -2.06
N ASN A 120 12.29 -14.05 -0.87
CA ASN A 120 12.36 -13.27 0.36
C ASN A 120 13.32 -12.07 0.24
N SER A 121 14.47 -12.25 -0.43
CA SER A 121 15.46 -11.19 -0.64
C SER A 121 14.87 -10.02 -1.44
N THR A 122 14.11 -10.30 -2.49
CA THR A 122 13.42 -9.27 -3.29
C THR A 122 12.38 -8.52 -2.47
N LEU A 123 11.61 -9.23 -1.63
CA LEU A 123 10.61 -8.59 -0.75
C LEU A 123 11.27 -7.68 0.29
N VAL A 124 12.39 -8.11 0.89
CA VAL A 124 13.16 -7.29 1.84
C VAL A 124 13.68 -6.04 1.16
N GLU A 125 14.23 -6.15 -0.04
CA GLU A 125 14.72 -5.00 -0.81
C GLU A 125 13.60 -4.02 -1.14
N LEU A 126 12.44 -4.52 -1.61
CA LEU A 126 11.25 -3.71 -1.86
C LEU A 126 10.77 -2.97 -0.60
N LEU A 127 10.70 -3.65 0.55
CA LEU A 127 10.32 -3.02 1.82
C LEU A 127 11.30 -1.93 2.23
N LYS A 128 12.62 -2.16 2.08
CA LYS A 128 13.65 -1.15 2.38
C LYS A 128 13.54 0.07 1.47
N LEU A 129 13.37 -0.14 0.16
CA LEU A 129 13.19 0.92 -0.83
C LEU A 129 11.95 1.77 -0.51
N LEU A 130 10.82 1.13 -0.21
CA LEU A 130 9.57 1.79 0.17
C LEU A 130 9.64 2.49 1.53
N GLY A 131 10.39 1.95 2.48
CA GLY A 131 10.67 2.59 3.76
C GLY A 131 11.42 3.92 3.58
N ALA A 132 12.46 3.93 2.75
CA ALA A 132 13.28 5.11 2.50
C ALA A 132 12.51 6.29 1.87
N ILE A 133 11.48 6.01 1.06
CA ILE A 133 10.69 7.04 0.35
C ILE A 133 9.92 7.97 1.31
N SER A 134 9.58 7.49 2.50
CA SER A 134 8.77 8.24 3.47
C SER A 134 9.57 9.18 4.38
N ALA A 135 10.88 9.00 4.48
CA ALA A 135 11.71 9.83 5.35
C ALA A 135 11.95 11.23 4.75
N ASP A 136 11.86 11.36 3.42
CA ASP A 136 12.38 12.52 2.69
C ASP A 136 11.31 13.45 2.09
N ILE A 137 10.02 13.10 2.11
CA ILE A 137 9.04 13.83 1.28
C ILE A 137 7.71 14.10 2.00
N GLU A 138 7.37 15.40 2.06
CA GLU A 138 6.13 15.96 2.57
C GLU A 138 4.89 15.17 2.11
N GLY A 139 4.06 14.81 3.09
CA GLY A 139 2.62 14.52 3.13
C GLY A 139 1.90 13.87 1.94
N ASP A 140 2.13 14.36 0.73
CA ASP A 140 1.40 14.05 -0.51
C ASP A 140 2.21 13.19 -1.48
N ALA A 141 3.50 12.97 -1.26
CA ALA A 141 4.36 12.25 -2.20
C ALA A 141 4.02 10.77 -2.34
N VAL A 142 3.67 10.09 -1.24
CA VAL A 142 3.25 8.68 -1.29
C VAL A 142 1.91 8.54 -2.03
N GLY A 143 1.01 9.51 -1.87
CA GLY A 143 -0.26 9.56 -2.62
C GLY A 143 -0.04 9.79 -4.11
N LYS A 144 0.80 10.77 -4.47
CA LYS A 144 1.20 11.02 -5.87
C LYS A 144 1.92 9.83 -6.49
N LEU A 145 2.74 9.14 -5.71
CA LEU A 145 3.41 7.91 -6.14
C LEU A 145 2.37 6.83 -6.45
N TYR A 146 1.40 6.63 -5.56
CA TYR A 146 0.31 5.69 -5.76
C TYR A 146 -0.52 6.02 -7.02
N GLU A 147 -0.91 7.28 -7.22
CA GLU A 147 -1.64 7.72 -8.43
C GLU A 147 -0.82 7.54 -9.71
N TYR A 148 0.47 7.88 -9.67
CA TYR A 148 1.39 7.66 -10.78
C TYR A 148 1.46 6.17 -11.16
N PHE A 149 1.57 5.30 -10.16
CA PHE A 149 1.62 3.86 -10.38
C PHE A 149 0.29 3.29 -10.87
N LEU A 150 -0.85 3.81 -10.41
CA LEU A 150 -2.17 3.47 -10.97
C LEU A 150 -2.28 3.87 -12.45
N GLY A 151 -1.81 5.06 -12.82
CA GLY A 151 -1.78 5.53 -14.21
C GLY A 151 -0.83 4.71 -15.09
N ALA A 152 0.38 4.44 -14.61
CA ALA A 152 1.37 3.61 -15.31
C ALA A 152 0.85 2.17 -15.52
N PHE A 153 0.13 1.62 -14.55
CA PHE A 153 -0.47 0.28 -14.66
C PHE A 153 -1.64 0.25 -15.65
N ALA A 154 -2.53 1.25 -15.63
CA ALA A 154 -3.60 1.37 -16.61
C ALA A 154 -3.07 1.46 -18.06
N MET A 155 -1.94 2.16 -18.26
CA MET A 155 -1.28 2.24 -19.57
C MET A 155 -0.61 0.92 -19.97
N SER A 156 -0.03 0.18 -19.02
CA SER A 156 0.63 -1.11 -19.30
C SER A 156 -0.35 -2.26 -19.55
N GLU A 157 -1.48 -2.31 -18.83
CA GLU A 157 -2.55 -3.30 -19.09
C GLU A 157 -3.23 -3.07 -20.44
N GLY A 158 -3.38 -1.81 -20.87
CA GLY A 158 -3.93 -1.45 -22.18
C GLY A 158 -3.11 -1.95 -23.37
N GLN A 159 -1.83 -2.27 -23.18
CA GLN A 159 -0.95 -2.77 -24.24
C GLN A 159 -0.79 -4.30 -24.27
N GLN A 160 -1.08 -5.02 -23.17
CA GLN A 160 -0.74 -6.45 -23.04
C GLN A 160 -1.91 -7.45 -23.11
N GLY A 161 -3.15 -7.01 -23.35
CA GLY A 161 -4.20 -7.86 -23.93
C GLY A 161 -4.50 -9.21 -23.25
N GLY A 162 -4.16 -9.42 -21.98
CA GLY A 162 -4.23 -10.75 -21.37
C GLY A 162 -4.36 -10.72 -19.84
N GLU A 163 -5.53 -11.15 -19.39
CA GLU A 163 -5.89 -11.61 -18.04
C GLU A 163 -5.87 -10.61 -16.87
N PHE A 164 -6.92 -9.78 -16.84
CA PHE A 164 -7.86 -9.62 -15.73
C PHE A 164 -7.34 -9.79 -14.28
N PHE A 165 -6.38 -8.99 -13.81
CA PHE A 165 -6.34 -8.68 -12.37
C PHE A 165 -7.44 -7.65 -12.07
N THR A 166 -8.65 -8.19 -12.18
CA THR A 166 -9.98 -7.66 -11.91
C THR A 166 -10.13 -6.15 -12.09
N ARG A 167 -10.74 -5.72 -13.21
CA ARG A 167 -11.28 -4.37 -13.39
C ARG A 167 -11.92 -3.81 -12.12
N LYS A 168 -12.58 -4.64 -11.29
CA LYS A 168 -13.15 -4.24 -9.99
C LYS A 168 -12.13 -3.76 -8.94
N ALA A 169 -10.97 -4.42 -8.80
CA ALA A 169 -9.95 -4.02 -7.82
C ALA A 169 -9.30 -2.70 -8.22
N TRP A 170 -8.94 -2.58 -9.50
CA TRP A 170 -8.54 -1.31 -10.12
C TRP A 170 -9.56 -0.18 -9.89
N PHE A 171 -10.82 -0.40 -10.25
CA PHE A 171 -11.86 0.63 -10.14
C PHE A 171 -12.10 1.02 -8.68
N LYS A 172 -12.05 0.07 -7.75
CA LYS A 172 -12.28 0.35 -6.33
C LYS A 172 -11.10 1.07 -5.67
N LEU A 173 -9.86 0.70 -6.02
CA LEU A 173 -8.66 1.40 -5.57
C LEU A 173 -8.58 2.84 -6.10
N ALA A 174 -8.95 3.05 -7.36
CA ALA A 174 -9.06 4.39 -7.95
C ALA A 174 -10.21 5.21 -7.32
N GLN A 175 -11.35 4.56 -7.08
CA GLN A 175 -12.51 5.18 -6.43
C GLN A 175 -12.19 5.59 -4.98
N LEU A 176 -11.46 4.75 -4.23
CA LEU A 176 -11.01 5.06 -2.88
C LEU A 176 -10.05 6.26 -2.86
N SER A 177 -9.11 6.36 -3.80
CA SER A 177 -8.24 7.54 -3.93
C SER A 177 -9.04 8.83 -4.13
N LEU A 178 -10.07 8.78 -4.98
CA LEU A 178 -10.94 9.92 -5.30
C LEU A 178 -11.88 10.32 -4.15
N THR A 179 -12.36 9.36 -3.35
CA THR A 179 -13.19 9.66 -2.16
C THR A 179 -12.39 10.18 -0.98
N LEU A 180 -11.07 9.96 -0.96
CA LEU A 180 -10.17 10.32 0.13
C LEU A 180 -9.30 11.56 -0.15
N GLY A 181 -9.47 12.18 -1.32
CA GLY A 181 -8.95 13.51 -1.65
C GLY A 181 -9.90 14.61 -1.20
N PRO A 182 -9.42 15.85 -0.97
CA PRO A 182 -10.32 16.96 -0.70
C PRO A 182 -11.29 17.08 -1.87
N ARG A 183 -12.60 17.08 -1.58
CA ARG A 183 -13.62 17.50 -2.54
C ARG A 183 -13.26 18.91 -2.96
N VAL A 184 -12.65 19.06 -4.14
CA VAL A 184 -12.56 20.34 -4.81
C VAL A 184 -14.00 20.72 -5.12
N GLY A 185 -14.54 21.60 -4.26
CA GLY A 185 -15.86 22.17 -4.43
C GLY A 185 -15.94 22.90 -5.76
N ALA A 186 -17.10 22.74 -6.39
CA ALA A 186 -17.63 23.69 -7.36
C ALA A 186 -17.83 25.07 -6.72
#